data_AF-A0A5D4TIJ8-F1
#
_entry.id   AF-A0A5D4TIJ8-F1
#
_cell.length_a   1.000
_cell.length_b   1.000
_cell.length_c   1.000
_cell.angle_alpha   90.00
_cell.angle_beta   90.00
_cell.angle_gamma   90.00
#
_symmetry.space_group_name_H-M   'P 1'
#
loop_
_entity.id
_entity.type
_entity.pdbx_description
1 polymer ?
#
loop_
_entity_poly.entity_id
_entity_poly.type
_entity_poly.pdbx_seq_one_letter_code
_entity_poly.pdbx_strand_id
1 'polypeptide(L)' 'MVDDYIRFYNEKRFHGSLKDDSPHEYYEKWKNNQLKPLKLTM' A
#
# COMPACT_ATOMS: atom_id res chain seq x y z
N MET A 1 11.79 -9.96 15.79
CA MET A 1 12.26 -8.61 16.17
C MET A 1 11.35 -7.57 15.53
N VAL A 2 11.51 -6.27 15.83
CA VAL A 2 10.69 -5.21 15.19
C VAL A 2 10.87 -5.24 13.66
N ASP A 3 12.05 -5.59 13.19
CA ASP A 3 12.39 -5.69 11.76
C ASP A 3 11.55 -6.73 11.00
N ASP A 4 11.30 -7.89 11.63
CA ASP A 4 10.48 -8.95 11.03
C ASP A 4 9.03 -8.49 10.87
N TYR A 5 8.52 -7.75 11.85
CA TYR A 5 7.19 -7.19 11.80
C TYR A 5 7.08 -6.11 10.72
N ILE A 6 8.07 -5.20 10.60
CA ILE A 6 8.09 -4.16 9.57
C ILE A 6 8.10 -4.81 8.17
N ARG A 7 8.94 -5.83 7.97
CA ARG A 7 9.00 -6.57 6.69
C ARG A 7 7.67 -7.23 6.37
N PHE A 8 7.08 -7.96 7.33
CA PHE A 8 5.76 -8.57 7.16
C PHE A 8 4.70 -7.51 6.81
N TYR A 9 4.68 -6.39 7.53
CA TYR A 9 3.70 -5.33 7.32
C TYR A 9 3.82 -4.74 5.91
N ASN A 10 5.03 -4.42 5.46
CA ASN A 10 5.24 -3.78 4.16
C ASN A 10 5.02 -4.71 2.97
N GLU A 11 5.35 -6.00 3.10
CA GLU A 11 5.38 -6.93 1.97
C GLU A 11 4.17 -7.88 1.92
N LYS A 12 3.54 -8.18 3.06
CA LYS A 12 2.58 -9.30 3.17
C LYS A 12 1.21 -8.92 3.73
N ARG A 13 1.08 -7.75 4.35
CA ARG A 13 -0.18 -7.30 4.92
C ARG A 13 -0.98 -6.52 3.90
N PHE A 14 -2.19 -6.97 3.60
CA PHE A 14 -3.13 -6.24 2.74
C PHE A 14 -3.97 -5.25 3.54
N HIS A 15 -4.29 -4.12 2.91
CA HIS A 15 -5.11 -3.07 3.52
C HIS A 15 -6.26 -2.65 2.61
N GLY A 16 -7.49 -2.69 3.12
CA GLY A 16 -8.66 -2.23 2.34
C GLY A 16 -8.57 -0.76 1.92
N SER A 17 -7.92 0.10 2.74
CA SER A 17 -7.63 1.50 2.38
C SER A 17 -6.62 1.65 1.23
N LEU A 18 -5.85 0.60 0.94
CA LEU A 18 -4.90 0.52 -0.16
C LEU A 18 -5.45 -0.34 -1.31
N LYS A 19 -6.78 -0.48 -1.43
CA LYS A 19 -7.44 -1.31 -2.46
C LYS A 19 -6.99 -2.78 -2.39
N ASP A 20 -6.82 -3.29 -1.18
CA ASP A 20 -6.35 -4.63 -0.87
C ASP A 20 -4.94 -4.94 -1.41
N ASP A 21 -4.12 -3.90 -1.62
CA ASP A 21 -2.69 -4.03 -1.87
C ASP A 21 -1.89 -4.05 -0.56
N SER A 22 -0.71 -4.66 -0.59
CA SER A 22 0.31 -4.40 0.42
C SER A 22 0.87 -2.98 0.31
N PRO A 23 1.46 -2.42 1.39
CA PRO A 23 2.09 -1.11 1.33
C PRO A 23 3.13 -0.98 0.21
N HIS A 24 3.93 -2.03 -0.02
CA HIS A 24 4.93 -2.04 -1.09
C HIS A 24 4.28 -2.03 -2.49
N GLU A 25 3.28 -2.87 -2.72
CA GLU A 25 2.57 -2.92 -4.01
C GLU A 25 1.86 -1.60 -4.32
N TYR A 26 1.21 -1.01 -3.32
CA TYR A 26 0.56 0.29 -3.48
C TYR A 26 1.56 1.39 -3.83
N TYR A 27 2.73 1.39 -3.17
CA TYR A 27 3.80 2.34 -3.44
C TYR A 27 4.36 2.20 -4.87
N GLU A 28 4.58 0.97 -5.34
CA GLU A 28 5.04 0.73 -6.72
C GLU A 28 3.98 1.17 -7.75
N LYS A 29 2.70 0.91 -7.50
CA LYS A 29 1.61 1.41 -8.37
C LYS A 29 1.55 2.94 -8.38
N TRP A 30 1.76 3.59 -7.25
CA TRP A 30 1.83 5.06 -7.15
C TRP A 30 3.00 5.60 -7.99
N LYS A 31 4.20 5.04 -7.79
CA LYS A 31 5.43 5.41 -8.51
C LYS A 31 5.28 5.26 -10.03
N ASN A 32 4.53 4.26 -10.47
CA ASN A 32 4.25 3.99 -11.89
C ASN A 32 2.99 4.73 -12.42
N ASN A 33 2.41 5.67 -11.66
CA ASN A 33 1.19 6.41 -12.03
C ASN A 33 -0.03 5.51 -12.36
N GLN A 34 -0.09 4.31 -11.78
CA GLN A 34 -1.17 3.33 -12.00
C GLN A 34 -2.35 3.51 -11.04
N LEU A 35 -2.22 4.39 -10.04
CA LEU A 35 -3.29 4.66 -9.09
C LEU A 35 -4.29 5.65 -9.66
N LYS A 36 -5.56 5.24 -9.69
CA LYS A 36 -6.68 6.15 -9.97
C LYS A 36 -6.69 7.29 -8.94
N PRO A 37 -6.86 8.56 -9.37
CA PRO A 37 -6.99 9.69 -8.46
C PRO A 37 -8.13 9.45 -7.47
N LEU A 38 -7.86 9.62 -6.18
CA LEU A 38 -8.90 9.70 -5.17
C LEU A 38 -9.48 11.11 -5.21
N LYS A 39 -10.77 11.22 -5.57
CA LYS A 39 -11.52 12.44 -5.31
C LYS A 39 -11.79 12.48 -3.81
N LEU A 40 -11.11 13.38 -3.10
CA LEU A 40 -11.48 13.73 -1.74
C LEU A 40 -12.76 14.55 -1.84
N THR A 41 -13.89 13.97 -1.46
CA THR A 41 -15.12 14.72 -1.24
C THR A 41 -14.99 15.38 0.13
N MET A 42 -14.98 16.71 0.15
CA MET A 42 -15.16 17.48 1.39
C MET A 42 -16.62 17.47 1.81
#